data_AF-A0A098S4T6-F1
#
_entry.id   AF-A0A098S4T6-F1
#
_cell.length_a   1.000
_cell.length_b   1.000
_cell.length_c   1.000
_cell.angle_alpha   90.00
_cell.angle_beta   90.00
_cell.angle_gamma   90.00
#
_symmetry.space_group_name_H-M   'P 1'
#
loop_
_entity.id
_entity.type
_entity.pdbx_description
1 polymer ?
#
loop_
_entity_poly.entity_id
_entity_poly.type
_entity_poly.pdbx_seq_one_letter_code
_entity_poly.pdbx_strand_id
1 'polypeptide(L)'
;MNFRLLAMLFAVSALVFTACDDDGDSMFSSVNVTAPSGVQAVNNGETGLSMTFDVSFDSELTASYEAVGSGVTVTNPNGDVTGSSITINYDAGTTGGAASITVTVTDSEGDSDEATAVINIAEDPNTIILRENITEDATWTSDKTWVLGGRITVEAGATLTIQPGTVIKGEAGTGANATALLIARNATLLAEGTANAPIIFTSVADEITPERVASGDFTSPNLDPDINGLWGGVIVLGNATISASNDNDDDVSEVQIEGIPATDTNGLYGGTDDSDNSGVISHISIRHGGSNIGAGNEINGLTLGGVGSSTIINNVEVVANQDDGIEWFGGTVSVDDVVVWNAGDDAIDTDQSWGGTLDNFFVVTPVGSCFELDGPEGSYVARQTIQNGTIVPGLFETNDDGELELVAGATGLLIDTDTNTPLDMSNVHFVGPFVDGQDVTDDELDNTTFNNITFDVDPANLVDLMEAGMVPAGISAGGSPVADKSNLGWTWAAQVGGLDGL
;
A
#
# COMPACT_ATOMS: atom_id res chain seq x y z
N MET A 1 -22.35 -84.77 28.00
CA MET A 1 -21.72 -83.58 27.39
C MET A 1 -20.46 -83.29 28.18
N ASN A 2 -19.34 -83.91 27.85
CA ASN A 2 -18.33 -83.52 26.86
C ASN A 2 -17.47 -82.31 27.28
N PHE A 3 -16.17 -82.63 27.50
CA PHE A 3 -14.92 -81.85 27.51
C PHE A 3 -14.72 -80.79 28.62
N ARG A 4 -13.78 -80.91 29.61
CA ARG A 4 -12.31 -81.19 29.60
C ARG A 4 -11.57 -80.16 28.73
N LEU A 5 -10.45 -79.52 29.10
CA LEU A 5 -9.37 -79.78 30.06
C LEU A 5 -8.40 -78.56 30.06
N LEU A 6 -7.59 -78.41 31.13
CA LEU A 6 -6.15 -78.01 31.21
C LEU A 6 -5.57 -76.96 30.25
N ALA A 7 -4.54 -76.16 30.59
CA ALA A 7 -3.78 -75.79 31.78
C ALA A 7 -2.49 -75.13 31.28
N MET A 8 -1.73 -74.51 32.20
CA MET A 8 -0.26 -74.32 32.15
C MET A 8 0.21 -73.28 31.11
N LEU A 9 1.30 -72.53 31.30
CA LEU A 9 2.42 -72.57 32.23
C LEU A 9 3.05 -71.17 32.16
N PHE A 10 3.40 -70.54 33.29
CA PHE A 10 4.36 -69.43 33.28
C PHE A 10 5.76 -70.06 33.17
N ALA A 11 6.44 -69.83 32.03
CA ALA A 11 7.82 -70.24 31.82
C ALA A 11 8.67 -68.98 31.62
N VAL A 12 9.58 -68.79 32.57
CA VAL A 12 10.70 -67.84 32.53
C VAL A 12 11.63 -68.25 31.40
N SER A 13 11.92 -67.35 30.46
CA SER A 13 13.05 -67.47 29.53
C SER A 13 14.04 -66.35 29.81
N ALA A 14 15.14 -66.72 30.46
CA ALA A 14 16.36 -65.94 30.48
C ALA A 14 16.94 -65.91 29.06
N LEU A 15 16.95 -64.75 28.43
CA LEU A 15 17.74 -64.48 27.25
C LEU A 15 19.07 -63.89 27.71
N VAL A 16 20.11 -64.65 27.42
CA VAL A 16 21.52 -64.33 27.61
C VAL A 16 21.83 -63.07 26.81
N PHE A 17 22.22 -61.99 27.49
CA PHE A 17 22.93 -60.90 26.83
C PHE A 17 24.29 -61.44 26.38
N THR A 18 24.44 -61.63 25.08
CA THR A 18 25.75 -61.72 24.43
C THR A 18 26.41 -60.35 24.57
N ALA A 19 27.37 -60.24 25.49
CA ALA A 19 28.35 -59.17 25.47
C ALA A 19 29.18 -59.33 24.20
N CYS A 20 29.00 -58.41 23.24
CA CYS A 20 30.01 -58.16 22.23
C CYS A 20 31.21 -57.53 22.94
N ASP A 21 32.40 -57.96 22.53
CA ASP A 21 33.69 -57.45 22.97
C ASP A 21 33.73 -55.91 22.89
N ASP A 22 34.37 -55.32 23.90
CA ASP A 22 34.92 -53.95 23.89
C ASP A 22 35.82 -53.81 22.66
N ASP A 23 35.24 -53.38 21.53
CA ASP A 23 36.00 -52.57 20.58
C ASP A 23 36.23 -51.25 21.30
N GLY A 24 37.50 -50.98 21.61
CA GLY A 24 37.92 -49.73 22.23
C GLY A 24 37.61 -48.57 21.28
N ASP A 25 36.37 -48.11 21.33
CA ASP A 25 35.94 -46.90 20.65
C ASP A 25 36.68 -45.76 21.34
N SER A 26 37.57 -45.10 20.61
CA SER A 26 38.20 -43.89 21.09
C SER A 26 37.08 -42.89 21.34
N MET A 27 36.73 -42.68 22.60
CA MET A 27 35.76 -41.68 23.00
C MET A 27 36.36 -40.31 22.69
N PHE A 28 36.11 -39.79 21.48
CA PHE A 28 36.50 -38.45 21.06
C PHE A 28 35.93 -37.42 22.05
N SER A 29 36.67 -36.35 22.29
CA SER A 29 36.15 -35.27 23.13
C SER A 29 34.99 -34.55 22.42
N SER A 30 33.92 -34.25 23.17
CA SER A 30 32.75 -33.59 22.61
C SER A 30 33.06 -32.22 22.03
N VAL A 31 32.29 -31.83 21.00
CA VAL A 31 32.27 -30.46 20.50
C VAL A 31 31.73 -29.52 21.59
N ASN A 32 32.32 -28.33 21.70
CA ASN A 32 31.85 -27.26 22.57
C ASN A 32 32.03 -25.93 21.85
N VAL A 33 30.95 -25.14 21.77
CA VAL A 33 30.91 -23.82 21.17
C VAL A 33 30.48 -22.82 22.25
N THR A 34 31.22 -21.72 22.37
CA THR A 34 30.89 -20.67 23.35
C THR A 34 30.73 -19.34 22.62
N ALA A 35 29.57 -18.71 22.80
CA ALA A 35 29.29 -17.38 22.29
C ALA A 35 30.10 -16.30 23.02
N PRO A 36 30.41 -15.17 22.37
CA PRO A 36 31.04 -14.03 23.01
C PRO A 36 30.19 -13.52 24.19
N SER A 37 30.85 -13.11 25.27
CA SER A 37 30.16 -12.62 26.47
C SER A 37 29.54 -11.24 26.26
N GLY A 38 28.27 -11.08 26.63
CA GLY A 38 27.56 -9.81 26.64
C GLY A 38 26.73 -9.56 25.38
N VAL A 39 25.88 -8.54 25.44
CA VAL A 39 25.09 -8.09 24.30
C VAL A 39 25.93 -7.13 23.46
N GLN A 40 26.10 -7.42 22.17
CA GLN A 40 26.77 -6.49 21.25
C GLN A 40 25.80 -5.39 20.84
N ALA A 41 26.16 -4.13 21.06
CA ALA A 41 25.35 -2.99 20.59
C ALA A 41 25.91 -2.50 19.26
N VAL A 42 25.05 -2.39 18.25
CA VAL A 42 25.42 -1.95 16.89
C VAL A 42 24.41 -0.92 16.39
N ASN A 43 24.80 -0.07 15.46
CA ASN A 43 23.85 0.85 14.84
C ASN A 43 23.01 0.10 13.79
N ASN A 44 21.78 0.59 13.62
CA ASN A 44 20.90 0.19 12.53
C ASN A 44 21.63 0.27 11.17
N GLY A 45 21.58 -0.81 10.38
CA GLY A 45 22.19 -0.86 9.04
C GLY A 45 23.72 -0.82 9.01
N GLU A 46 24.41 -0.96 10.15
CA GLU A 46 25.87 -1.00 10.21
C GLU A 46 26.43 -2.26 9.52
N THR A 47 27.36 -2.08 8.57
CA THR A 47 27.93 -3.18 7.76
C THR A 47 29.38 -3.48 8.11
N GLY A 48 29.84 -4.69 7.77
CA GLY A 48 31.22 -5.13 7.99
C GLY A 48 31.54 -5.45 9.45
N LEU A 49 30.53 -5.84 10.22
CA LEU A 49 30.68 -6.23 11.62
C LEU A 49 31.24 -7.64 11.74
N SER A 50 31.84 -7.95 12.88
CA SER A 50 32.31 -9.30 13.18
C SER A 50 32.23 -9.65 14.65
N MET A 51 32.10 -10.93 14.96
CA MET A 51 32.18 -11.46 16.33
C MET A 51 32.86 -12.82 16.35
N THR A 52 33.43 -13.19 17.50
CA THR A 52 34.20 -14.42 17.64
C THR A 52 33.53 -15.37 18.61
N PHE A 53 33.36 -16.62 18.18
CA PHE A 53 32.95 -17.76 19.00
C PHE A 53 34.18 -18.59 19.36
N ASP A 54 34.28 -19.02 20.62
CA ASP A 54 35.31 -19.97 21.04
C ASP A 54 34.82 -21.40 20.77
N VAL A 55 35.71 -22.26 20.29
CA VAL A 55 35.38 -23.64 19.91
C VAL A 55 36.44 -24.61 20.43
N SER A 56 35.99 -25.77 20.92
CA SER A 56 36.85 -26.92 21.18
C SER A 56 36.20 -28.20 20.68
N PHE A 57 36.98 -29.07 20.05
CA PHE A 57 36.60 -30.41 19.61
C PHE A 57 37.86 -31.30 19.62
N ASP A 58 37.70 -32.60 19.37
CA ASP A 58 38.85 -33.50 19.39
C ASP A 58 39.86 -33.15 18.28
N SER A 59 41.14 -33.03 18.66
CA SER A 59 42.21 -32.62 17.75
C SER A 59 42.49 -33.61 16.62
N GLU A 60 42.00 -34.85 16.72
CA GLU A 60 42.12 -35.87 15.67
C GLU A 60 41.02 -35.77 14.60
N LEU A 61 39.97 -34.98 14.85
CA LEU A 61 38.85 -34.80 13.94
C LEU A 61 38.96 -33.51 13.12
N THR A 62 38.11 -33.39 12.10
CA THR A 62 37.86 -32.11 11.42
C THR A 62 36.48 -31.61 11.82
N ALA A 63 36.29 -30.29 11.89
CA ALA A 63 34.98 -29.71 12.18
C ALA A 63 34.62 -28.62 11.18
N SER A 64 33.32 -28.43 10.98
CA SER A 64 32.73 -27.38 10.16
C SER A 64 31.71 -26.61 10.98
N TYR A 65 31.37 -25.39 10.55
CA TYR A 65 30.35 -24.58 11.19
C TYR A 65 29.28 -24.13 10.20
N GLU A 66 28.09 -23.89 10.74
CA GLU A 66 26.98 -23.19 10.11
C GLU A 66 26.53 -22.05 11.04
N ALA A 67 26.28 -20.88 10.47
CA ALA A 67 25.90 -19.67 11.20
C ALA A 67 24.63 -19.06 10.61
N VAL A 68 23.63 -18.85 11.47
CA VAL A 68 22.32 -18.32 11.11
C VAL A 68 22.06 -17.04 11.89
N GLY A 69 21.71 -15.96 11.18
CA GLY A 69 21.33 -14.68 11.76
C GLY A 69 19.82 -14.54 11.92
N SER A 70 19.38 -13.90 13.00
CA SER A 70 18.03 -13.37 13.18
C SER A 70 18.15 -11.86 13.42
N GLY A 71 17.50 -11.04 12.59
CA GLY A 71 17.65 -9.58 12.61
C GLY A 71 18.99 -9.06 12.08
N VAL A 72 19.86 -9.94 11.57
CA VAL A 72 21.14 -9.62 10.94
C VAL A 72 21.39 -10.54 9.75
N THR A 73 22.23 -10.09 8.82
CA THR A 73 22.66 -10.91 7.67
C THR A 73 24.07 -11.43 7.91
N VAL A 74 24.24 -12.75 8.01
CA VAL A 74 25.57 -13.38 8.14
C VAL A 74 26.22 -13.46 6.75
N THR A 75 27.43 -12.92 6.60
CA THR A 75 28.13 -12.83 5.31
C THR A 75 29.10 -14.00 5.05
N ASN A 76 29.42 -14.79 6.07
CA ASN A 76 30.11 -16.08 5.97
C ASN A 76 29.32 -17.18 6.72
N PRO A 77 28.20 -17.66 6.15
CA PRO A 77 27.25 -18.53 6.85
C PRO A 77 27.78 -19.95 7.11
N ASN A 78 28.90 -20.34 6.52
CA ASN A 78 29.52 -21.66 6.74
C ASN A 78 31.03 -21.65 6.46
N GLY A 79 31.71 -22.67 6.97
CA GLY A 79 33.12 -22.92 6.68
C GLY A 79 33.76 -23.98 7.56
N ASP A 80 35.06 -24.22 7.37
CA ASP A 80 35.84 -25.14 8.19
C ASP A 80 36.33 -24.48 9.49
N VAL A 81 36.35 -25.22 10.59
CA VAL A 81 36.91 -24.77 11.86
C VAL A 81 38.41 -25.04 11.88
N THR A 82 39.21 -23.98 11.74
CA THR A 82 40.68 -24.05 11.72
C THR A 82 41.27 -23.38 12.97
N GLY A 83 41.09 -24.02 14.12
CA GLY A 83 41.64 -23.55 15.40
C GLY A 83 40.64 -23.63 16.54
N SER A 84 40.85 -22.80 17.57
CA SER A 84 40.02 -22.75 18.78
C SER A 84 38.96 -21.66 18.75
N SER A 85 38.71 -21.03 17.59
CA SER A 85 37.74 -19.94 17.46
C SER A 85 37.26 -19.78 16.03
N ILE A 86 36.04 -19.29 15.87
CA ILE A 86 35.43 -18.93 14.57
C ILE A 86 35.10 -17.44 14.60
N THR A 87 35.42 -16.71 13.53
CA THR A 87 34.95 -15.33 13.34
C THR A 87 33.76 -15.33 12.39
N ILE A 88 32.63 -14.82 12.85
CA ILE A 88 31.43 -14.61 12.05
C ILE A 88 31.35 -13.13 11.68
N ASN A 89 31.31 -12.86 10.38
CA ASN A 89 31.07 -11.56 9.79
C ASN A 89 29.58 -11.41 9.50
N TYR A 90 29.06 -10.22 9.75
CA TYR A 90 27.63 -9.93 9.60
C TYR A 90 27.38 -8.45 9.35
N ASP A 91 26.18 -8.15 8.86
CA ASP A 91 25.65 -6.80 8.71
C ASP A 91 24.39 -6.67 9.60
N ALA A 92 24.24 -5.54 10.29
CA ALA A 92 23.08 -5.27 11.13
C ALA A 92 21.84 -5.05 10.26
N GLY A 93 20.69 -5.58 10.72
CA GLY A 93 19.40 -5.27 10.10
C GLY A 93 19.01 -3.80 10.26
N THR A 94 17.97 -3.41 9.54
CA THR A 94 17.44 -2.04 9.53
C THR A 94 16.29 -1.80 10.52
N THR A 95 16.01 -2.78 11.38
CA THR A 95 15.00 -2.68 12.44
C THR A 95 15.69 -2.66 13.79
N GLY A 96 15.37 -1.65 14.61
CA GLY A 96 15.87 -1.59 15.99
C GLY A 96 15.37 -2.76 16.84
N GLY A 97 16.15 -3.15 17.85
CA GLY A 97 15.77 -4.18 18.81
C GLY A 97 16.72 -5.37 18.87
N ALA A 98 16.19 -6.51 19.35
CA ALA A 98 16.98 -7.71 19.62
C ALA A 98 17.25 -8.51 18.34
N ALA A 99 18.51 -8.87 18.15
CA ALA A 99 18.98 -9.73 17.08
C ALA A 99 19.90 -10.83 17.66
N SER A 100 20.19 -11.86 16.86
CA SER A 100 21.07 -12.95 17.30
C SER A 100 21.81 -13.61 16.15
N ILE A 101 22.95 -14.21 16.47
CA ILE A 101 23.65 -15.15 15.59
C ILE A 101 23.80 -16.46 16.34
N THR A 102 23.26 -17.53 15.77
CA THR A 102 23.45 -18.90 16.26
C THR A 102 24.49 -19.58 15.40
N VAL A 103 25.52 -20.13 16.03
CA VAL A 103 26.57 -20.92 15.39
C VAL A 103 26.47 -22.35 15.86
N THR A 104 26.31 -23.27 14.93
CA THR A 104 26.38 -24.72 15.14
C THR A 104 27.71 -25.21 14.60
N VAL A 105 28.45 -25.98 15.40
CA VAL A 105 29.68 -26.66 14.96
C VAL A 105 29.44 -28.16 14.99
N THR A 106 29.85 -28.84 13.92
CA THR A 106 29.72 -30.28 13.76
C THR A 106 31.08 -30.88 13.37
N ASP A 107 31.52 -31.90 14.09
CA ASP A 107 32.75 -32.63 13.76
C ASP A 107 32.52 -33.74 12.72
N SER A 108 33.61 -34.39 12.31
CA SER A 108 33.58 -35.44 11.28
C SER A 108 32.93 -36.75 11.72
N GLU A 109 32.69 -36.95 13.02
CA GLU A 109 31.93 -38.10 13.56
C GLU A 109 30.45 -37.77 13.79
N GLY A 110 30.07 -36.50 13.57
CA GLY A 110 28.70 -36.02 13.68
C GLY A 110 28.31 -35.56 15.08
N ASP A 111 29.26 -35.40 16.01
CA ASP A 111 29.00 -34.69 17.26
C ASP A 111 28.88 -33.19 17.00
N SER A 112 28.01 -32.52 17.74
CA SER A 112 27.71 -31.11 17.49
C SER A 112 27.33 -30.36 18.76
N ASP A 113 27.66 -29.07 18.77
CA ASP A 113 27.22 -28.12 19.80
C ASP A 113 26.86 -26.79 19.15
N GLU A 114 26.02 -26.00 19.81
CA GLU A 114 25.56 -24.71 19.32
C GLU A 114 25.62 -23.63 20.40
N ALA A 115 25.92 -22.41 19.96
CA ALA A 115 25.86 -21.23 20.83
C ALA A 115 25.23 -20.05 20.12
N THR A 116 24.53 -19.21 20.89
CA THR A 116 23.86 -18.02 20.36
C THR A 116 24.44 -16.75 20.98
N ALA A 117 24.94 -15.86 20.13
CA ALA A 117 25.31 -14.50 20.50
C ALA A 117 24.11 -13.57 20.36
N VAL A 118 23.93 -12.65 21.33
CA VAL A 118 22.84 -11.66 21.33
C VAL A 118 23.38 -10.31 20.90
N ILE A 119 22.64 -9.65 20.02
CA ILE A 119 22.94 -8.33 19.46
C ILE A 119 21.75 -7.42 19.79
N ASN A 120 22.04 -6.15 20.09
CA ASN A 120 21.05 -5.09 20.23
C ASN A 120 21.31 -4.04 19.16
N ILE A 121 20.42 -3.96 18.18
CA ILE A 121 20.46 -2.97 17.12
C ILE A 121 19.80 -1.70 17.66
N ALA A 122 20.51 -0.58 17.62
CA ALA A 122 19.96 0.70 18.03
C ALA A 122 18.79 1.11 17.13
N GLU A 123 17.79 1.79 17.68
CA GLU A 123 16.75 2.44 16.88
C GLU A 123 17.37 3.50 15.96
N ASP A 124 16.82 3.64 14.75
CA ASP A 124 17.20 4.73 13.87
C ASP A 124 16.64 6.06 14.43
N PRO A 125 17.49 7.01 14.86
CA PRO A 125 17.01 8.29 15.39
C PRO A 125 16.31 9.16 14.33
N ASN A 126 16.37 8.78 13.05
CA ASN A 126 15.71 9.45 11.94
C ASN A 126 14.36 8.82 11.57
N THR A 127 13.96 7.73 12.22
CA THR A 127 12.65 7.10 12.00
C THR A 127 11.78 7.26 13.25
N ILE A 128 10.58 7.84 13.07
CA ILE A 128 9.62 8.06 14.16
C ILE A 128 8.37 7.22 13.90
N ILE A 129 8.13 6.20 14.73
CA ILE A 129 6.93 5.36 14.67
C ILE A 129 5.83 5.95 15.54
N LEU A 130 4.69 6.25 14.92
CA LEU A 130 3.49 6.78 15.54
C LEU A 130 2.52 5.63 15.84
N ARG A 131 2.05 5.51 17.08
CA ARG A 131 1.08 4.49 17.49
C ARG A 131 -0.15 5.07 18.21
N GLU A 132 -0.17 6.38 18.37
CA GLU A 132 -1.21 7.11 19.08
C GLU A 132 -1.75 8.22 18.17
N ASN A 133 -3.02 8.57 18.35
CA ASN A 133 -3.66 9.66 17.63
C ASN A 133 -3.01 11.03 17.95
N ILE A 134 -3.12 11.94 17.00
CA ILE A 134 -2.69 13.32 17.13
C ILE A 134 -3.85 14.12 17.73
N THR A 135 -3.72 14.47 19.01
CA THR A 135 -4.76 15.19 19.79
C THR A 135 -4.44 16.66 20.03
N GLU A 136 -3.24 17.10 19.62
CA GLU A 136 -2.75 18.47 19.67
C GLU A 136 -1.91 18.76 18.43
N ASP A 137 -1.68 20.04 18.14
CA ASP A 137 -0.94 20.46 16.95
C ASP A 137 0.44 19.76 16.86
N ALA A 138 0.70 19.17 15.70
CA ALA A 138 1.92 18.42 15.43
C ALA A 138 2.59 18.91 14.15
N THR A 139 3.92 18.77 14.08
CA THR A 139 4.69 19.05 12.88
C THR A 139 5.57 17.87 12.53
N TRP A 140 5.40 17.34 11.32
CA TRP A 140 6.26 16.33 10.73
C TRP A 140 7.30 17.00 9.84
N THR A 141 8.57 16.74 10.13
CA THR A 141 9.71 17.39 9.47
C THR A 141 10.35 16.48 8.43
N SER A 142 11.00 17.08 7.44
CA SER A 142 11.58 16.37 6.30
C SER A 142 12.95 15.73 6.59
N ASP A 143 13.53 15.93 7.78
CA ASP A 143 14.77 15.26 8.21
C ASP A 143 14.52 13.89 8.86
N LYS A 144 13.25 13.46 8.88
CA LYS A 144 12.78 12.21 9.47
C LYS A 144 11.92 11.43 8.49
N THR A 145 11.91 10.11 8.66
CA THR A 145 10.88 9.22 8.14
C THR A 145 9.82 9.04 9.23
N TRP A 146 8.57 9.37 8.91
CA TRP A 146 7.45 9.17 9.82
C TRP A 146 6.74 7.87 9.48
N VAL A 147 6.54 6.99 10.44
CA VAL A 147 5.92 5.68 10.22
C VAL A 147 4.60 5.62 10.98
N LEU A 148 3.50 5.44 10.27
CA LEU A 148 2.20 5.12 10.85
C LEU A 148 2.22 3.64 11.27
N GLY A 149 2.19 3.38 12.58
CA GLY A 149 2.21 2.03 13.14
C GLY A 149 0.83 1.36 13.21
N GLY A 150 -0.13 1.87 12.45
CA GLY A 150 -1.57 1.56 12.47
C GLY A 150 -2.36 2.77 11.98
N ARG A 151 -3.68 2.75 12.13
CA ARG A 151 -4.50 3.93 11.82
C ARG A 151 -4.21 5.06 12.81
N ILE A 152 -3.70 6.17 12.30
CA ILE A 152 -3.41 7.39 13.07
C ILE A 152 -4.44 8.44 12.71
N THR A 153 -5.20 8.90 13.69
CA THR A 153 -6.19 9.95 13.51
C THR A 153 -5.64 11.29 13.95
N VAL A 154 -5.81 12.33 13.13
CA VAL A 154 -5.73 13.72 13.57
C VAL A 154 -7.12 14.09 14.07
N GLU A 155 -7.25 14.25 15.39
CA GLU A 155 -8.53 14.44 16.03
C GLU A 155 -9.02 15.89 15.95
N ALA A 156 -10.32 16.09 16.14
CA ALA A 156 -10.97 17.39 16.09
C ALA A 156 -10.25 18.45 16.93
N GLY A 157 -9.93 19.59 16.29
CA GLY A 157 -9.25 20.72 16.91
C GLY A 157 -7.72 20.66 16.85
N ALA A 158 -7.11 19.57 16.37
CA ALA A 158 -5.68 19.48 16.13
C ALA A 158 -5.33 19.82 14.67
N THR A 159 -4.16 20.41 14.47
CA THR A 159 -3.55 20.64 13.16
C THR A 159 -2.32 19.76 12.98
N LEU A 160 -2.30 18.94 11.92
CA LEU A 160 -1.08 18.28 11.48
C LEU A 160 -0.43 19.09 10.35
N THR A 161 0.77 19.59 10.60
CA THR A 161 1.60 20.25 9.57
C THR A 161 2.67 19.28 9.08
N ILE A 162 2.76 19.05 7.78
CA ILE A 162 3.78 18.21 7.15
C ILE A 162 4.67 19.11 6.28
N GLN A 163 5.97 19.11 6.56
CA GLN A 163 6.92 19.93 5.80
C GLN A 163 7.14 19.37 4.39
N PRO A 164 7.45 20.23 3.39
CA PRO A 164 7.85 19.77 2.06
C PRO A 164 9.00 18.76 2.10
N GLY A 165 8.94 17.73 1.27
CA GLY A 165 9.98 16.69 1.18
C GLY A 165 9.90 15.60 2.25
N THR A 166 8.87 15.61 3.09
CA THR A 166 8.69 14.60 4.14
C THR A 166 8.27 13.26 3.55
N VAL A 167 8.88 12.18 4.04
CA VAL A 167 8.49 10.80 3.73
C VAL A 167 7.69 10.22 4.90
N ILE A 168 6.48 9.75 4.60
CA ILE A 168 5.55 9.12 5.53
C ILE A 168 5.30 7.70 5.04
N LYS A 169 5.37 6.71 5.94
CA LYS A 169 5.25 5.30 5.62
C LYS A 169 4.17 4.62 6.47
N GLY A 170 3.33 3.80 5.88
CA GLY A 170 2.41 2.91 6.60
C GLY A 170 3.03 1.55 6.91
N GLU A 171 2.97 1.08 8.16
CA GLU A 171 3.12 -0.35 8.48
C GLU A 171 2.00 -1.16 7.80
N ALA A 172 2.27 -2.44 7.49
CA ALA A 172 1.23 -3.32 6.95
C ALA A 172 0.05 -3.47 7.93
N GLY A 173 -1.16 -3.44 7.39
CA GLY A 173 -2.40 -3.66 8.14
C GLY A 173 -3.50 -4.07 7.17
N THR A 174 -4.50 -4.81 7.65
CA THR A 174 -5.64 -5.26 6.83
C THR A 174 -6.95 -5.17 7.60
N GLY A 175 -8.06 -5.11 6.87
CA GLY A 175 -9.38 -5.04 7.46
C GLY A 175 -9.56 -3.77 8.32
N ALA A 176 -10.30 -3.89 9.43
CA ALA A 176 -10.46 -2.81 10.41
C ALA A 176 -9.15 -2.29 11.07
N ASN A 177 -8.04 -3.00 10.87
CA ASN A 177 -6.70 -2.63 11.36
C ASN A 177 -5.80 -2.10 10.23
N ALA A 178 -6.34 -1.80 9.05
CA ALA A 178 -5.60 -1.14 7.99
C ALA A 178 -4.93 0.14 8.50
N THR A 179 -3.65 0.30 8.17
CA THR A 179 -2.86 1.46 8.54
C THR A 179 -3.22 2.62 7.63
N ALA A 180 -3.79 3.69 8.16
CA ALA A 180 -4.17 4.86 7.37
C ALA A 180 -3.89 6.15 8.15
N LEU A 181 -3.80 7.26 7.43
CA LEU A 181 -3.88 8.59 8.02
C LEU A 181 -5.33 9.09 7.90
N LEU A 182 -6.00 9.27 9.03
CA LEU A 182 -7.38 9.78 9.08
C LEU A 182 -7.39 11.22 9.60
N ILE A 183 -7.91 12.15 8.82
CA ILE A 183 -8.18 13.52 9.23
C ILE A 183 -9.67 13.60 9.58
N ALA A 184 -9.98 13.63 10.88
CA ALA A 184 -11.36 13.66 11.35
C ALA A 184 -12.00 15.04 11.09
N ARG A 185 -13.34 15.11 11.11
CA ARG A 185 -14.06 16.39 11.06
C ARG A 185 -13.53 17.37 12.08
N ASN A 186 -13.36 18.63 11.66
CA ASN A 186 -12.82 19.73 12.47
C ASN A 186 -11.33 19.60 12.85
N ALA A 187 -10.60 18.62 12.30
CA ALA A 187 -9.14 18.63 12.28
C ALA A 187 -8.63 19.38 11.04
N THR A 188 -7.33 19.66 10.98
CA THR A 188 -6.71 20.33 9.84
C THR A 188 -5.44 19.63 9.40
N LEU A 189 -5.32 19.35 8.10
CA LEU A 189 -4.10 18.87 7.47
C LEU A 189 -3.45 19.98 6.64
N LEU A 190 -2.21 20.35 6.98
CA LEU A 190 -1.38 21.26 6.21
C LEU A 190 -0.23 20.46 5.60
N ALA A 191 -0.48 19.83 4.46
CA ALA A 191 0.48 19.05 3.68
C ALA A 191 0.83 19.82 2.40
N GLU A 192 1.72 20.81 2.54
CA GLU A 192 2.09 21.74 1.48
C GLU A 192 3.47 21.38 0.92
N GLY A 193 3.53 20.31 0.13
CA GLY A 193 4.71 19.96 -0.65
C GLY A 193 5.04 21.00 -1.72
N THR A 194 6.12 20.76 -2.47
CA THR A 194 6.44 21.57 -3.66
C THR A 194 6.95 20.69 -4.78
N ALA A 195 6.96 21.18 -6.01
CA ALA A 195 7.50 20.42 -7.16
C ALA A 195 8.96 19.94 -6.99
N ASN A 196 9.77 20.60 -6.14
CA ASN A 196 11.15 20.17 -5.84
C ASN A 196 11.29 19.35 -4.55
N ALA A 197 10.23 19.27 -3.75
CA ALA A 197 10.20 18.59 -2.48
C ALA A 197 8.75 18.15 -2.19
N PRO A 198 8.22 17.19 -2.98
CA PRO A 198 6.88 16.66 -2.75
C PRO A 198 6.86 15.90 -1.42
N ILE A 199 5.67 15.78 -0.83
CA ILE A 199 5.44 14.90 0.32
C ILE A 199 5.09 13.52 -0.22
N ILE A 200 5.72 12.47 0.29
CA ILE A 200 5.48 11.11 -0.19
C ILE A 200 4.90 10.27 0.94
N PHE A 201 3.69 9.76 0.71
CA PHE A 201 3.04 8.73 1.51
C PHE A 201 3.20 7.38 0.81
N THR A 202 3.74 6.38 1.50
CA THR A 202 4.05 5.07 0.90
C THR A 202 4.01 3.96 1.97
N SER A 203 4.42 2.74 1.64
CA SER A 203 4.58 1.64 2.59
C SER A 203 5.96 1.63 3.25
N VAL A 204 6.09 1.02 4.44
CA VAL A 204 7.40 0.68 5.02
C VAL A 204 8.24 -0.25 4.13
N ALA A 205 7.62 -0.95 3.17
CA ALA A 205 8.31 -1.76 2.18
C ALA A 205 9.02 -0.95 1.09
N ASP A 206 8.63 0.32 0.88
CA ASP A 206 9.29 1.22 -0.07
C ASP A 206 10.58 1.76 0.58
N GLU A 207 11.73 1.56 -0.07
CA GLU A 207 13.04 1.99 0.42
C GLU A 207 13.34 3.47 0.11
N ILE A 208 12.38 4.23 -0.43
CA ILE A 208 12.53 5.69 -0.60
C ILE A 208 12.89 6.37 0.73
N THR A 209 13.84 7.31 0.69
CA THR A 209 14.31 8.04 1.87
C THR A 209 14.18 9.55 1.69
N PRO A 210 14.14 10.33 2.79
CA PRO A 210 14.17 11.79 2.71
C PRO A 210 15.38 12.34 1.94
N GLU A 211 16.55 11.70 2.02
CA GLU A 211 17.74 12.10 1.26
C GLU A 211 17.53 11.94 -0.25
N ARG A 212 16.81 10.89 -0.67
CA ARG A 212 16.50 10.65 -2.08
C ARG A 212 15.57 11.73 -2.62
N VAL A 213 14.49 12.04 -1.88
CA VAL A 213 13.58 13.16 -2.18
C VAL A 213 14.36 14.48 -2.24
N ALA A 214 15.22 14.76 -1.27
CA ALA A 214 16.03 15.98 -1.26
C ALA A 214 17.02 16.08 -2.44
N SER A 215 17.38 14.95 -3.07
CA SER A 215 18.22 14.92 -4.28
C SER A 215 17.45 15.15 -5.58
N GLY A 216 16.12 15.27 -5.52
CA GLY A 216 15.23 15.42 -6.67
C GLY A 216 14.84 14.10 -7.34
N ASP A 217 15.10 12.97 -6.69
CA ASP A 217 14.73 11.64 -7.15
C ASP A 217 13.54 11.14 -6.32
N PHE A 218 12.37 11.17 -6.94
CA PHE A 218 11.10 10.83 -6.32
C PHE A 218 10.65 9.41 -6.70
N THR A 219 11.46 8.65 -7.45
CA THR A 219 11.15 7.28 -7.83
C THR A 219 11.16 6.36 -6.60
N SER A 220 10.35 5.29 -6.59
CA SER A 220 10.60 4.19 -5.63
C SER A 220 11.86 3.44 -6.07
N PRO A 221 12.82 3.17 -5.17
CA PRO A 221 14.05 2.46 -5.52
C PRO A 221 13.87 0.95 -5.67
N ASN A 222 12.80 0.37 -5.14
CA ASN A 222 12.66 -1.09 -5.00
C ASN A 222 11.25 -1.65 -5.25
N LEU A 223 10.19 -0.83 -5.21
CA LEU A 223 8.83 -1.31 -5.48
C LEU A 223 8.39 -0.99 -6.90
N ASP A 224 7.82 -2.01 -7.54
CA ASP A 224 7.19 -1.88 -8.85
C ASP A 224 5.81 -1.18 -8.69
N PRO A 225 5.35 -0.44 -9.72
CA PRO A 225 4.14 0.38 -9.66
C PRO A 225 2.83 -0.40 -9.80
N ASP A 226 2.87 -1.72 -9.76
CA ASP A 226 1.73 -2.64 -9.71
C ASP A 226 1.59 -3.32 -8.33
N ILE A 227 2.56 -3.12 -7.43
CA ILE A 227 2.48 -3.60 -6.05
C ILE A 227 1.59 -2.67 -5.25
N ASN A 228 0.41 -3.13 -4.87
CA ASN A 228 -0.59 -2.36 -4.14
C ASN A 228 -0.97 -3.00 -2.79
N GLY A 229 -1.85 -2.35 -2.03
CA GLY A 229 -2.47 -2.96 -0.85
C GLY A 229 -1.57 -3.08 0.36
N LEU A 230 -0.50 -2.26 0.43
CA LEU A 230 0.53 -2.39 1.47
C LEU A 230 0.22 -1.56 2.72
N TRP A 231 -0.71 -0.61 2.62
CA TRP A 231 -1.28 0.21 3.69
C TRP A 231 -2.58 0.86 3.18
N GLY A 232 -3.41 1.42 4.05
CA GLY A 232 -4.74 1.93 3.70
C GLY A 232 -4.75 3.15 2.76
N GLY A 233 -4.13 4.26 3.15
CA GLY A 233 -4.19 5.50 2.37
C GLY A 233 -4.42 6.75 3.24
N VAL A 234 -4.87 7.84 2.60
CA VAL A 234 -5.16 9.11 3.27
C VAL A 234 -6.66 9.40 3.19
N ILE A 235 -7.29 9.56 4.35
CA ILE A 235 -8.73 9.82 4.47
C ILE A 235 -8.94 11.21 5.07
N VAL A 236 -9.72 12.05 4.40
CA VAL A 236 -10.03 13.42 4.85
C VAL A 236 -11.53 13.59 4.98
N LEU A 237 -11.99 13.89 6.20
CA LEU A 237 -13.40 14.01 6.52
C LEU A 237 -13.77 15.45 6.89
N GLY A 238 -14.75 16.00 6.18
CA GLY A 238 -15.23 17.36 6.37
C GLY A 238 -16.69 17.45 6.81
N ASN A 239 -17.15 18.69 6.97
CA ASN A 239 -18.49 19.04 7.44
C ASN A 239 -19.44 19.51 6.32
N ALA A 240 -19.06 19.37 5.05
CA ALA A 240 -19.88 19.78 3.91
C ALA A 240 -21.08 18.85 3.68
N THR A 241 -22.06 19.33 2.92
CA THR A 241 -23.28 18.58 2.63
C THR A 241 -22.96 17.32 1.81
N ILE A 242 -23.60 16.21 2.15
CA ILE A 242 -23.56 14.93 1.42
C ILE A 242 -24.98 14.51 1.07
N SER A 243 -25.15 13.66 0.06
CA SER A 243 -26.44 13.03 -0.23
C SER A 243 -26.45 11.58 0.27
N ALA A 244 -26.85 11.40 1.52
CA ALA A 244 -26.91 10.10 2.17
C ALA A 244 -28.31 9.82 2.77
N SER A 245 -28.68 8.55 2.82
CA SER A 245 -29.91 8.08 3.48
C SER A 245 -29.61 6.89 4.41
N ASN A 246 -30.52 6.59 5.35
CA ASN A 246 -30.42 5.39 6.17
C ASN A 246 -31.30 4.25 5.62
N ASP A 247 -31.24 3.06 6.22
CA ASP A 247 -32.00 1.86 5.83
C ASP A 247 -33.53 2.03 5.65
N ASN A 248 -34.12 3.16 6.06
CA ASN A 248 -35.54 3.50 5.86
C ASN A 248 -35.79 4.55 4.76
N ASP A 249 -34.79 4.85 3.93
CA ASP A 249 -34.78 5.91 2.90
C ASP A 249 -35.02 7.33 3.47
N ASP A 250 -34.71 7.55 4.75
CA ASP A 250 -34.75 8.88 5.37
C ASP A 250 -33.39 9.57 5.23
N ASP A 251 -33.37 10.81 4.74
CA ASP A 251 -32.16 11.63 4.63
C ASP A 251 -31.40 11.73 5.96
N VAL A 252 -30.08 11.60 5.88
CA VAL A 252 -29.16 11.82 7.00
C VAL A 252 -28.09 12.84 6.60
N SER A 253 -27.63 13.63 7.57
CA SER A 253 -26.62 14.68 7.32
C SER A 253 -25.18 14.22 7.57
N GLU A 254 -25.01 13.05 8.18
CA GLU A 254 -23.70 12.47 8.47
C GLU A 254 -23.80 10.95 8.45
N VAL A 255 -22.76 10.30 7.93
CA VAL A 255 -22.61 8.84 7.92
C VAL A 255 -21.18 8.45 8.29
N GLN A 256 -20.96 7.16 8.50
CA GLN A 256 -19.66 6.59 8.81
C GLN A 256 -18.93 6.35 7.48
N ILE A 257 -17.70 6.86 7.34
CA ILE A 257 -16.87 6.56 6.16
C ILE A 257 -16.52 5.08 6.12
N GLU A 258 -16.44 4.56 4.92
CA GLU A 258 -15.98 3.21 4.65
C GLU A 258 -14.55 2.99 5.17
N GLY A 259 -14.26 1.72 5.43
CA GLY A 259 -13.02 1.24 6.02
C GLY A 259 -12.76 1.61 7.49
N ILE A 260 -13.56 2.52 8.06
CA ILE A 260 -13.46 2.90 9.47
C ILE A 260 -14.60 2.27 10.29
N PRO A 261 -14.30 1.50 11.35
CA PRO A 261 -15.34 0.88 12.16
C PRO A 261 -16.29 1.90 12.78
N ALA A 262 -17.60 1.66 12.72
CA ALA A 262 -18.63 2.54 13.30
C ALA A 262 -18.50 2.81 14.82
N THR A 263 -17.64 2.05 15.53
CA THR A 263 -17.28 2.33 16.93
C THR A 263 -16.28 3.48 17.09
N ASP A 264 -15.59 3.86 16.01
CA ASP A 264 -14.61 4.94 15.95
C ASP A 264 -15.29 6.18 15.35
N THR A 265 -15.82 7.04 16.22
CA THR A 265 -16.60 8.22 15.83
C THR A 265 -15.79 9.26 15.04
N ASN A 266 -14.46 9.11 14.97
CA ASN A 266 -13.62 9.95 14.14
C ASN A 266 -13.85 9.74 12.65
N GLY A 267 -14.43 8.59 12.25
CA GLY A 267 -14.78 8.31 10.86
C GLY A 267 -16.13 8.87 10.41
N LEU A 268 -16.83 9.66 11.24
CA LEU A 268 -18.05 10.34 10.82
C LEU A 268 -17.72 11.53 9.91
N TYR A 269 -18.36 11.63 8.76
CA TYR A 269 -18.26 12.75 7.82
C TYR A 269 -19.63 13.31 7.44
N GLY A 270 -19.62 14.45 6.75
CA GLY A 270 -20.83 15.15 6.32
C GLY A 270 -21.30 16.20 7.31
N GLY A 271 -22.21 17.05 6.85
CA GLY A 271 -22.80 18.11 7.64
C GLY A 271 -23.62 19.08 6.79
N THR A 272 -23.44 20.38 7.03
CA THR A 272 -24.19 21.45 6.36
C THR A 272 -23.32 22.66 6.03
N ASP A 273 -21.99 22.55 6.19
CA ASP A 273 -21.04 23.63 5.95
C ASP A 273 -20.25 23.36 4.66
N ASP A 274 -20.83 23.74 3.52
CA ASP A 274 -20.16 23.62 2.22
C ASP A 274 -18.89 24.50 2.12
N SER A 275 -18.67 25.39 3.08
CA SER A 275 -17.45 26.20 3.19
C SER A 275 -16.46 25.68 4.22
N ASP A 276 -16.66 24.46 4.74
CA ASP A 276 -15.71 23.77 5.63
C ASP A 276 -14.30 23.75 5.06
N ASN A 277 -13.31 23.79 5.94
CA ASN A 277 -11.89 23.84 5.57
C ASN A 277 -11.10 22.77 6.33
N SER A 278 -10.78 21.69 5.63
CA SER A 278 -9.96 20.58 6.15
C SER A 278 -8.45 20.84 5.98
N GLY A 279 -8.06 21.96 5.36
CA GLY A 279 -6.67 22.42 5.23
C GLY A 279 -6.18 22.56 3.79
N VAL A 280 -4.91 22.22 3.59
CA VAL A 280 -4.21 22.33 2.30
C VAL A 280 -3.44 21.05 2.02
N ILE A 281 -3.69 20.47 0.84
CA ILE A 281 -3.06 19.26 0.34
C ILE A 281 -2.48 19.61 -1.03
N SER A 282 -1.16 19.73 -1.11
CA SER A 282 -0.48 20.16 -2.34
C SER A 282 0.81 19.41 -2.57
N HIS A 283 1.05 18.95 -3.80
CA HIS A 283 2.26 18.21 -4.20
C HIS A 283 2.52 17.02 -3.28
N ILE A 284 1.50 16.17 -3.17
CA ILE A 284 1.57 14.91 -2.42
C ILE A 284 1.54 13.73 -3.39
N SER A 285 2.32 12.69 -3.10
CA SER A 285 2.31 11.42 -3.83
C SER A 285 1.92 10.32 -2.86
N ILE A 286 0.80 9.64 -3.11
CA ILE A 286 0.27 8.54 -2.30
C ILE A 286 0.50 7.25 -3.08
N ARG A 287 1.22 6.29 -2.50
CA ARG A 287 1.70 5.11 -3.24
C ARG A 287 1.46 3.81 -2.52
N HIS A 288 1.21 2.76 -3.28
CA HIS A 288 1.11 1.37 -2.78
C HIS A 288 0.04 1.22 -1.69
N GLY A 289 -0.97 2.10 -1.74
CA GLY A 289 -2.04 2.21 -0.78
C GLY A 289 -3.16 1.22 -1.06
N GLY A 290 -4.31 1.49 -0.45
CA GLY A 290 -5.52 0.73 -0.61
C GLY A 290 -5.64 -0.40 0.39
N SER A 291 -6.85 -0.70 0.82
CA SER A 291 -7.11 -1.92 1.60
C SER A 291 -8.52 -2.41 1.36
N ASN A 292 -8.65 -3.59 0.76
CA ASN A 292 -9.94 -4.25 0.69
C ASN A 292 -10.35 -4.82 2.06
N ILE A 293 -11.43 -4.30 2.66
CA ILE A 293 -11.93 -4.74 3.98
C ILE A 293 -13.15 -5.67 3.82
N GLY A 294 -13.82 -5.60 2.67
CA GLY A 294 -14.84 -6.51 2.16
C GLY A 294 -15.75 -5.73 1.20
N ALA A 295 -16.48 -6.40 0.31
CA ALA A 295 -17.24 -5.75 -0.77
C ALA A 295 -18.06 -4.52 -0.33
N GLY A 296 -17.76 -3.35 -0.91
CA GLY A 296 -18.38 -2.06 -0.63
C GLY A 296 -18.06 -1.55 0.78
N ASN A 297 -16.82 -1.77 1.20
CA ASN A 297 -16.22 -1.29 2.42
C ASN A 297 -14.71 -1.40 2.27
N GLU A 298 -14.09 -0.37 1.72
CA GLU A 298 -12.67 -0.35 1.42
C GLU A 298 -12.00 0.98 1.84
N ILE A 299 -10.70 1.13 1.57
CA ILE A 299 -9.95 2.38 1.80
C ILE A 299 -9.19 2.69 0.53
N ASN A 300 -9.29 3.94 0.06
CA ASN A 300 -8.76 4.41 -1.21
C ASN A 300 -7.42 5.12 -1.08
N GLY A 301 -6.83 5.50 -2.21
CA GLY A 301 -5.60 6.28 -2.22
C GLY A 301 -5.80 7.59 -1.48
N LEU A 302 -6.72 8.41 -2.01
CA LEU A 302 -7.22 9.61 -1.34
C LEU A 302 -8.76 9.54 -1.22
N THR A 303 -9.24 9.36 0.01
CA THR A 303 -10.68 9.37 0.32
C THR A 303 -11.11 10.76 0.81
N LEU A 304 -12.15 11.34 0.21
CA LEU A 304 -12.65 12.69 0.50
C LEU A 304 -14.13 12.64 0.90
N GLY A 305 -14.41 12.48 2.21
CA GLY A 305 -15.77 12.44 2.73
C GLY A 305 -16.27 13.81 3.17
N GLY A 306 -17.26 14.39 2.47
CA GLY A 306 -17.92 15.64 2.87
C GLY A 306 -16.96 16.83 3.00
N VAL A 307 -15.90 16.89 2.19
CA VAL A 307 -14.89 17.96 2.26
C VAL A 307 -15.42 19.25 1.65
N GLY A 308 -15.25 20.37 2.36
CA GLY A 308 -15.78 21.67 1.95
C GLY A 308 -14.91 22.45 0.96
N SER A 309 -15.55 23.37 0.25
CA SER A 309 -14.96 24.20 -0.83
C SER A 309 -13.89 25.20 -0.39
N SER A 310 -13.70 25.41 0.93
CA SER A 310 -12.59 26.23 1.43
C SER A 310 -11.28 25.44 1.59
N THR A 311 -11.33 24.11 1.46
CA THR A 311 -10.16 23.23 1.43
C THR A 311 -9.45 23.35 0.08
N ILE A 312 -8.12 23.36 0.09
CA ILE A 312 -7.32 23.40 -1.14
C ILE A 312 -6.71 22.02 -1.35
N ILE A 313 -7.02 21.37 -2.47
CA ILE A 313 -6.41 20.11 -2.87
C ILE A 313 -5.94 20.26 -4.31
N ASN A 314 -4.64 20.19 -4.54
CA ASN A 314 -4.09 20.21 -5.88
C ASN A 314 -2.75 19.50 -6.00
N ASN A 315 -2.29 19.22 -7.22
CA ASN A 315 -1.01 18.55 -7.43
C ASN A 315 -0.94 17.24 -6.60
N VAL A 316 -1.87 16.33 -6.86
CA VAL A 316 -1.96 15.04 -6.19
C VAL A 316 -1.62 13.93 -7.16
N GLU A 317 -0.75 13.02 -6.73
CA GLU A 317 -0.47 11.79 -7.46
C GLU A 317 -0.88 10.59 -6.59
N VAL A 318 -1.59 9.64 -7.18
CA VAL A 318 -1.88 8.32 -6.59
C VAL A 318 -1.30 7.24 -7.50
N VAL A 319 -0.49 6.33 -6.95
CA VAL A 319 0.16 5.24 -7.69
C VAL A 319 -0.07 3.90 -7.00
N ALA A 320 -0.45 2.88 -7.75
CA ALA A 320 -0.57 1.51 -7.24
C ALA A 320 -1.49 1.42 -6.01
N ASN A 321 -2.67 2.04 -6.06
CA ASN A 321 -3.67 1.84 -5.01
C ASN A 321 -4.34 0.48 -5.22
N GLN A 322 -4.68 -0.26 -4.17
CA GLN A 322 -5.38 -1.56 -4.32
C GLN A 322 -6.83 -1.40 -4.77
N ASP A 323 -7.39 -0.25 -4.45
CA ASP A 323 -8.77 0.15 -4.66
C ASP A 323 -8.73 1.43 -5.49
N ASP A 324 -9.57 2.41 -5.20
CA ASP A 324 -9.67 3.59 -6.04
C ASP A 324 -8.49 4.53 -5.92
N GLY A 325 -8.22 5.26 -7.00
CA GLY A 325 -7.25 6.34 -6.99
C GLY A 325 -7.67 7.44 -6.03
N ILE A 326 -8.75 8.13 -6.38
CA ILE A 326 -9.39 9.15 -5.55
C ILE A 326 -10.88 8.90 -5.54
N GLU A 327 -11.47 8.91 -4.36
CA GLU A 327 -12.90 8.74 -4.18
C GLU A 327 -13.48 9.89 -3.35
N TRP A 328 -14.61 10.44 -3.82
CA TRP A 328 -15.36 11.47 -3.12
C TRP A 328 -16.68 10.93 -2.59
N PHE A 329 -16.92 11.06 -1.29
CA PHE A 329 -18.25 10.84 -0.72
C PHE A 329 -18.91 12.19 -0.42
N GLY A 330 -19.67 12.70 -1.40
CA GLY A 330 -20.32 14.00 -1.33
C GLY A 330 -19.34 15.17 -1.13
N GLY A 331 -19.83 16.28 -0.57
CA GLY A 331 -19.02 17.49 -0.34
C GLY A 331 -18.91 18.42 -1.54
N THR A 332 -18.04 19.43 -1.44
CA THR A 332 -17.96 20.56 -2.40
C THR A 332 -16.54 20.98 -2.74
N VAL A 333 -15.52 20.24 -2.29
CA VAL A 333 -14.12 20.52 -2.61
C VAL A 333 -13.84 20.37 -4.10
N SER A 334 -13.07 21.28 -4.69
CA SER A 334 -12.51 21.10 -6.03
C SER A 334 -11.07 20.61 -5.94
N VAL A 335 -10.65 19.82 -6.92
CA VAL A 335 -9.31 19.25 -7.02
C VAL A 335 -8.71 19.55 -8.39
N ASP A 336 -7.47 20.03 -8.43
CA ASP A 336 -6.75 20.33 -9.67
C ASP A 336 -5.37 19.69 -9.77
N ASP A 337 -4.90 19.43 -10.99
CA ASP A 337 -3.58 18.85 -11.27
C ASP A 337 -3.40 17.44 -10.65
N VAL A 338 -4.13 16.45 -11.17
CA VAL A 338 -4.15 15.08 -10.64
C VAL A 338 -3.46 14.08 -11.57
N VAL A 339 -2.76 13.10 -11.00
CA VAL A 339 -2.35 11.87 -11.69
C VAL A 339 -2.81 10.67 -10.89
N VAL A 340 -3.60 9.79 -11.50
CA VAL A 340 -3.89 8.45 -10.96
C VAL A 340 -3.27 7.43 -11.89
N TRP A 341 -2.44 6.54 -11.35
CA TRP A 341 -1.79 5.49 -12.11
C TRP A 341 -1.92 4.14 -11.40
N ASN A 342 -2.46 3.14 -12.10
CA ASN A 342 -2.55 1.75 -11.64
C ASN A 342 -3.39 1.67 -10.36
N ALA A 343 -4.54 2.33 -10.34
CA ALA A 343 -5.58 1.99 -9.37
C ALA A 343 -5.99 0.53 -9.58
N GLY A 344 -6.18 -0.19 -8.48
CA GLY A 344 -6.50 -1.61 -8.46
C GLY A 344 -7.98 -1.89 -8.65
N ASP A 345 -8.79 -0.84 -8.46
CA ASP A 345 -10.17 -0.72 -8.96
C ASP A 345 -10.28 0.59 -9.76
N ASP A 346 -11.15 1.52 -9.39
CA ASP A 346 -11.52 2.67 -10.20
C ASP A 346 -10.51 3.83 -10.07
N ALA A 347 -10.26 4.54 -11.16
CA ALA A 347 -9.29 5.65 -11.08
C ALA A 347 -9.86 6.86 -10.32
N ILE A 348 -11.09 7.22 -10.67
CA ILE A 348 -11.83 8.37 -10.17
C ILE A 348 -13.22 7.85 -9.82
N ASP A 349 -13.52 7.84 -8.53
CA ASP A 349 -14.83 7.40 -8.04
C ASP A 349 -15.54 8.57 -7.33
N THR A 350 -16.84 8.72 -7.55
CA THR A 350 -17.64 9.73 -6.87
C THR A 350 -18.95 9.17 -6.43
N ASP A 351 -19.32 9.54 -5.21
CA ASP A 351 -20.43 8.95 -4.53
C ASP A 351 -21.20 10.05 -3.77
N GLN A 352 -22.45 9.76 -3.41
CA GLN A 352 -23.28 10.65 -2.58
C GLN A 352 -23.38 12.11 -3.06
N SER A 353 -23.40 12.33 -4.38
CA SER A 353 -23.51 13.65 -5.03
C SER A 353 -22.46 14.67 -4.58
N TRP A 354 -21.18 14.39 -4.89
CA TRP A 354 -20.14 15.41 -4.84
C TRP A 354 -20.45 16.59 -5.79
N GLY A 355 -20.30 17.81 -5.29
CA GLY A 355 -20.63 19.06 -5.98
C GLY A 355 -19.43 19.91 -6.39
N GLY A 356 -18.25 19.31 -6.52
CA GLY A 356 -17.00 20.01 -6.82
C GLY A 356 -16.61 19.99 -8.30
N THR A 357 -15.31 20.22 -8.53
CA THR A 357 -14.72 20.18 -9.87
C THR A 357 -13.40 19.43 -9.82
N LEU A 358 -13.21 18.48 -10.73
CA LEU A 358 -11.93 17.87 -11.06
C LEU A 358 -11.41 18.54 -12.35
N ASP A 359 -10.28 19.23 -12.26
CA ASP A 359 -9.67 19.93 -13.38
C ASP A 359 -8.22 19.51 -13.61
N ASN A 360 -7.82 19.40 -14.86
CA ASN A 360 -6.48 19.01 -15.30
C ASN A 360 -5.98 17.70 -14.67
N PHE A 361 -6.31 16.57 -15.28
CA PHE A 361 -6.00 15.27 -14.70
C PHE A 361 -5.55 14.23 -15.73
N PHE A 362 -4.75 13.29 -15.25
CA PHE A 362 -4.32 12.11 -15.97
C PHE A 362 -4.80 10.86 -15.24
N VAL A 363 -5.42 9.94 -15.98
CA VAL A 363 -5.69 8.57 -15.54
C VAL A 363 -4.87 7.64 -16.42
N VAL A 364 -4.07 6.77 -15.80
CA VAL A 364 -3.17 5.87 -16.53
C VAL A 364 -3.34 4.45 -16.00
N THR A 365 -3.84 3.58 -16.88
CA THR A 365 -3.94 2.13 -16.72
C THR A 365 -4.55 1.67 -15.39
N PRO A 366 -5.74 2.18 -14.98
CA PRO A 366 -6.48 1.56 -13.90
C PRO A 366 -6.89 0.14 -14.27
N VAL A 367 -7.08 -0.68 -13.24
CA VAL A 367 -7.59 -2.05 -13.37
C VAL A 367 -9.11 -2.05 -13.47
N GLY A 368 -9.80 -1.29 -12.61
CA GLY A 368 -11.22 -0.99 -12.70
C GLY A 368 -11.54 0.06 -13.76
N SER A 369 -12.62 0.81 -13.58
CA SER A 369 -13.07 1.83 -14.52
C SER A 369 -12.17 3.06 -14.47
N CYS A 370 -12.17 3.81 -15.58
CA CYS A 370 -11.51 5.13 -15.57
C CYS A 370 -12.32 6.15 -14.76
N PHE A 371 -13.64 5.97 -14.71
CA PHE A 371 -14.55 6.72 -13.88
C PHE A 371 -15.68 5.80 -13.43
N GLU A 372 -15.91 5.71 -12.12
CA GLU A 372 -17.15 5.23 -11.50
C GLU A 372 -17.83 6.46 -10.90
N LEU A 373 -19.04 6.79 -11.34
CA LEU A 373 -19.64 8.08 -11.03
C LEU A 373 -21.09 7.92 -10.60
N ASP A 374 -21.26 7.72 -9.31
CA ASP A 374 -22.55 7.47 -8.69
C ASP A 374 -23.32 8.75 -8.37
N GLY A 375 -24.63 8.53 -8.23
CA GLY A 375 -25.60 9.57 -7.98
C GLY A 375 -25.82 9.89 -6.51
N PRO A 376 -26.90 10.63 -6.20
CA PRO A 376 -27.34 10.81 -4.82
C PRO A 376 -27.94 9.53 -4.21
N GLU A 377 -27.53 9.17 -3.00
CA GLU A 377 -28.24 8.17 -2.18
C GLU A 377 -29.40 8.78 -1.36
N GLY A 378 -29.35 10.09 -1.11
CA GLY A 378 -30.38 10.87 -0.42
C GLY A 378 -31.13 11.84 -1.34
N SER A 379 -31.86 12.79 -0.76
CA SER A 379 -32.63 13.77 -1.54
C SER A 379 -31.83 15.00 -2.01
N TYR A 380 -30.64 15.22 -1.43
CA TYR A 380 -29.74 16.29 -1.85
C TYR A 380 -29.14 15.96 -3.22
N VAL A 381 -29.03 16.95 -4.11
CA VAL A 381 -28.47 16.76 -5.45
C VAL A 381 -27.50 17.90 -5.72
N ALA A 382 -26.23 17.55 -5.86
CA ALA A 382 -25.21 18.42 -6.41
C ALA A 382 -24.79 17.93 -7.79
N ARG A 383 -24.15 18.78 -8.57
CA ARG A 383 -23.64 18.42 -9.89
C ARG A 383 -22.14 18.51 -9.89
N GLN A 384 -21.51 17.39 -10.20
CA GLN A 384 -20.08 17.30 -10.35
C GLN A 384 -19.65 17.82 -11.72
N THR A 385 -18.45 18.39 -11.77
CA THR A 385 -17.81 18.86 -13.00
C THR A 385 -16.46 18.17 -13.18
N ILE A 386 -16.26 17.50 -14.32
CA ILE A 386 -14.99 16.83 -14.65
C ILE A 386 -14.47 17.43 -15.97
N GLN A 387 -13.27 17.99 -15.97
CA GLN A 387 -12.76 18.65 -17.17
C GLN A 387 -11.24 18.59 -17.37
N ASN A 388 -10.84 18.74 -18.63
CA ASN A 388 -9.43 18.80 -19.06
C ASN A 388 -8.64 17.52 -18.70
N GLY A 389 -9.22 16.36 -19.00
CA GLY A 389 -8.67 15.05 -18.68
C GLY A 389 -7.98 14.35 -19.85
N THR A 390 -6.88 13.64 -19.60
CA THR A 390 -6.28 12.68 -20.55
C THR A 390 -6.20 11.31 -19.90
N ILE A 391 -6.80 10.32 -20.55
CA ILE A 391 -6.97 8.98 -20.00
C ILE A 391 -6.29 7.98 -20.92
N VAL A 392 -5.40 7.16 -20.36
CA VAL A 392 -4.90 5.94 -20.98
C VAL A 392 -5.57 4.79 -20.24
N PRO A 393 -6.62 4.17 -20.78
CA PRO A 393 -7.31 3.09 -20.08
C PRO A 393 -6.42 1.84 -20.02
N GLY A 394 -6.70 0.92 -19.08
CA GLY A 394 -5.98 -0.35 -18.99
C GLY A 394 -6.08 -1.16 -20.30
N LEU A 395 -4.99 -1.75 -20.77
CA LEU A 395 -4.97 -2.50 -22.03
C LEU A 395 -4.90 -4.01 -21.79
N PHE A 396 -5.78 -4.75 -22.46
CA PHE A 396 -5.96 -6.19 -22.33
C PHE A 396 -5.35 -6.93 -23.52
N GLU A 397 -4.89 -8.16 -23.33
CA GLU A 397 -4.42 -9.08 -24.38
C GLU A 397 -5.50 -10.13 -24.68
N THR A 398 -5.35 -10.90 -25.76
CA THR A 398 -6.07 -12.17 -25.93
C THR A 398 -5.07 -13.29 -25.67
N ASN A 399 -5.32 -14.15 -24.69
CA ASN A 399 -4.43 -15.26 -24.34
C ASN A 399 -4.36 -16.33 -25.46
N ASP A 400 -3.46 -17.31 -25.31
CA ASP A 400 -3.20 -18.38 -26.29
C ASP A 400 -4.44 -19.25 -26.61
N ASP A 401 -5.50 -19.18 -25.80
CA ASP A 401 -6.77 -19.88 -25.98
C ASP A 401 -7.83 -19.04 -26.72
N GLY A 402 -7.53 -17.77 -27.03
CA GLY A 402 -8.44 -16.86 -27.72
C GLY A 402 -9.41 -16.11 -26.79
N GLU A 403 -9.11 -16.02 -25.49
CA GLU A 403 -9.88 -15.27 -24.49
C GLU A 403 -9.18 -13.96 -24.13
N LEU A 404 -9.92 -12.87 -23.92
CA LEU A 404 -9.35 -11.59 -23.49
C LEU A 404 -8.84 -11.69 -22.03
N GLU A 405 -7.57 -11.39 -21.79
CA GLU A 405 -6.88 -11.38 -20.50
C GLU A 405 -6.30 -9.96 -20.29
N LEU A 406 -6.77 -9.20 -19.30
CA LEU A 406 -5.92 -8.15 -18.75
C LEU A 406 -4.73 -8.83 -18.09
N VAL A 407 -3.55 -8.21 -18.05
CA VAL A 407 -2.51 -8.63 -17.11
C VAL A 407 -3.12 -8.59 -15.69
N ALA A 408 -3.60 -9.75 -15.20
CA ALA A 408 -4.44 -9.97 -14.02
C ALA A 408 -5.16 -8.74 -13.42
N GLY A 409 -6.47 -8.58 -13.70
CA GLY A 409 -7.37 -7.78 -12.86
C GLY A 409 -8.53 -7.07 -13.55
N ALA A 410 -8.47 -6.77 -14.84
CA ALA A 410 -9.41 -5.74 -15.31
C ALA A 410 -10.78 -6.25 -15.72
N THR A 411 -11.71 -5.47 -15.24
CA THR A 411 -13.05 -5.21 -15.71
C THR A 411 -13.24 -3.75 -15.36
N GLY A 412 -13.42 -2.89 -16.35
CA GLY A 412 -13.47 -1.46 -16.07
C GLY A 412 -14.09 -0.72 -17.23
N LEU A 413 -15.11 0.06 -16.92
CA LEU A 413 -15.77 0.92 -17.89
C LEU A 413 -14.88 2.14 -18.19
N LEU A 414 -15.04 2.71 -19.38
CA LEU A 414 -14.37 3.95 -19.73
C LEU A 414 -15.01 5.12 -18.98
N ILE A 415 -16.34 5.11 -18.86
CA ILE A 415 -17.13 6.02 -18.05
C ILE A 415 -18.32 5.21 -17.55
N ASP A 416 -18.39 4.96 -16.26
CA ASP A 416 -19.58 4.45 -15.59
C ASP A 416 -20.35 5.61 -14.94
N THR A 417 -21.67 5.58 -15.02
CA THR A 417 -22.57 6.56 -14.42
C THR A 417 -23.91 5.89 -14.15
N ASP A 418 -24.51 6.19 -12.99
CA ASP A 418 -25.90 5.87 -12.72
C ASP A 418 -26.90 6.78 -13.47
N THR A 419 -28.13 6.27 -13.64
CA THR A 419 -29.26 7.03 -14.21
C THR A 419 -29.52 8.39 -13.49
N ASN A 420 -29.22 8.46 -12.19
CA ASN A 420 -29.41 9.66 -11.37
C ASN A 420 -28.14 10.52 -11.23
N THR A 421 -27.00 10.17 -11.85
CA THR A 421 -25.73 10.90 -11.74
C THR A 421 -25.79 12.28 -12.41
N PRO A 422 -25.69 13.38 -11.63
CA PRO A 422 -25.68 14.72 -12.19
C PRO A 422 -24.25 15.12 -12.55
N LEU A 423 -23.89 15.00 -13.83
CA LEU A 423 -22.54 15.21 -14.33
C LEU A 423 -22.46 16.25 -15.46
N ASP A 424 -21.52 17.18 -15.36
CA ASP A 424 -21.01 17.96 -16.49
C ASP A 424 -19.56 17.53 -16.79
N MET A 425 -19.34 16.80 -17.87
CA MET A 425 -18.00 16.36 -18.27
C MET A 425 -17.58 17.03 -19.59
N SER A 426 -16.38 17.61 -19.61
CA SER A 426 -15.92 18.33 -20.81
C SER A 426 -14.43 18.30 -21.08
N ASN A 427 -14.06 18.34 -22.36
CA ASN A 427 -12.66 18.36 -22.79
C ASN A 427 -11.87 17.20 -22.17
N VAL A 428 -12.30 15.98 -22.49
CA VAL A 428 -11.67 14.74 -22.01
C VAL A 428 -11.26 13.92 -23.23
N HIS A 429 -10.04 13.38 -23.20
CA HIS A 429 -9.52 12.57 -24.28
C HIS A 429 -9.05 11.20 -23.77
N PHE A 430 -9.60 10.14 -24.34
CA PHE A 430 -9.20 8.77 -24.13
C PHE A 430 -8.22 8.34 -25.23
N VAL A 431 -7.02 7.97 -24.83
CA VAL A 431 -5.91 7.54 -25.67
C VAL A 431 -6.01 6.03 -25.87
N GLY A 432 -6.07 5.60 -27.13
CA GLY A 432 -6.16 4.21 -27.51
C GLY A 432 -4.80 3.49 -27.48
N PRO A 433 -4.78 2.18 -27.79
CA PRO A 433 -5.90 1.38 -28.30
C PRO A 433 -6.97 1.07 -27.25
N PHE A 434 -8.10 0.53 -27.70
CA PHE A 434 -9.18 0.03 -26.84
C PHE A 434 -9.38 -1.46 -27.12
N VAL A 435 -9.97 -2.18 -26.16
CA VAL A 435 -10.32 -3.60 -26.30
C VAL A 435 -11.82 -3.83 -26.05
N ASP A 436 -12.33 -4.99 -26.42
CA ASP A 436 -13.72 -5.35 -26.15
C ASP A 436 -13.99 -5.38 -24.63
N GLY A 437 -15.11 -4.81 -24.20
CA GLY A 437 -15.52 -4.69 -22.79
C GLY A 437 -15.16 -3.36 -22.14
N GLN A 438 -14.48 -2.47 -22.85
CA GLN A 438 -14.27 -1.08 -22.43
C GLN A 438 -15.35 -0.18 -23.03
N ASP A 439 -16.37 0.10 -22.22
CA ASP A 439 -17.56 0.79 -22.70
C ASP A 439 -17.87 2.04 -21.87
N VAL A 440 -18.67 2.94 -22.45
CA VAL A 440 -19.36 4.04 -21.77
C VAL A 440 -20.80 3.60 -21.53
N THR A 441 -21.34 3.79 -20.32
CA THR A 441 -22.76 3.53 -20.00
C THR A 441 -23.64 4.58 -20.69
N ASP A 442 -24.10 4.29 -21.91
CA ASP A 442 -24.87 5.23 -22.74
C ASP A 442 -26.40 5.16 -22.56
N ASP A 443 -26.90 4.28 -21.68
CA ASP A 443 -28.31 4.17 -21.31
C ASP A 443 -28.68 4.84 -19.97
N GLU A 444 -27.70 5.37 -19.24
CA GLU A 444 -27.86 5.97 -17.91
C GLU A 444 -27.58 7.48 -17.86
N LEU A 445 -27.52 8.13 -19.03
CA LEU A 445 -27.06 9.52 -19.17
C LEU A 445 -28.14 10.60 -18.95
N ASP A 446 -29.25 10.29 -18.28
CA ASP A 446 -30.42 11.19 -18.16
C ASP A 446 -30.08 12.55 -17.50
N ASN A 447 -29.07 12.58 -16.63
CA ASN A 447 -28.61 13.77 -15.92
C ASN A 447 -27.17 14.18 -16.27
N THR A 448 -26.61 13.58 -17.32
CA THR A 448 -25.22 13.75 -17.75
C THR A 448 -25.12 14.62 -19.00
N THR A 449 -24.16 15.55 -19.01
CA THR A 449 -23.82 16.36 -20.17
C THR A 449 -22.38 16.12 -20.58
N PHE A 450 -22.19 15.60 -21.79
CA PHE A 450 -20.88 15.49 -22.42
C PHE A 450 -20.61 16.65 -23.38
N ASN A 451 -19.38 17.18 -23.34
CA ASN A 451 -18.93 18.20 -24.28
C ASN A 451 -17.45 18.02 -24.64
N ASN A 452 -17.17 17.66 -25.90
CA ASN A 452 -15.79 17.42 -26.37
C ASN A 452 -15.14 16.25 -25.62
N ILE A 453 -15.84 15.12 -25.55
CA ILE A 453 -15.29 13.85 -25.11
C ILE A 453 -14.81 13.11 -26.36
N THR A 454 -13.56 12.71 -26.37
CA THR A 454 -12.90 12.24 -27.58
C THR A 454 -12.14 10.93 -27.34
N PHE A 455 -12.17 10.02 -28.32
CA PHE A 455 -11.56 8.70 -28.23
C PHE A 455 -10.65 8.45 -29.44
N ASP A 456 -9.44 7.95 -29.20
CA ASP A 456 -8.45 7.58 -30.23
C ASP A 456 -8.84 6.28 -31.00
N VAL A 457 -9.99 6.34 -31.66
CA VAL A 457 -10.61 5.25 -32.41
C VAL A 457 -11.01 5.72 -33.81
N ASP A 458 -11.11 4.80 -34.77
CA ASP A 458 -11.72 5.13 -36.08
C ASP A 458 -13.21 5.51 -35.86
N PRO A 459 -13.74 6.58 -36.49
CA PRO A 459 -15.16 6.93 -36.39
C PRO A 459 -16.14 5.79 -36.68
N ALA A 460 -15.74 4.79 -37.48
CA ALA A 460 -16.56 3.62 -37.75
C ALA A 460 -16.70 2.67 -36.55
N ASN A 461 -15.75 2.67 -35.62
CA ASN A 461 -15.71 1.75 -34.48
C ASN A 461 -16.05 2.46 -33.14
N LEU A 462 -16.27 3.78 -33.14
CA LEU A 462 -16.62 4.51 -31.91
C LEU A 462 -17.88 3.96 -31.22
N VAL A 463 -18.83 3.48 -32.01
CA VAL A 463 -20.08 2.89 -31.49
C VAL A 463 -19.83 1.60 -30.72
N ASP A 464 -18.69 0.93 -30.94
CA ASP A 464 -18.32 -0.31 -30.25
C ASP A 464 -17.83 -0.05 -28.83
N LEU A 465 -17.61 1.21 -28.43
CA LEU A 465 -17.27 1.63 -27.06
C LEU A 465 -18.50 2.13 -26.27
N MET A 466 -19.72 1.90 -26.78
CA MET A 466 -20.97 2.35 -26.18
C MET A 466 -21.80 1.11 -25.87
N GLU A 467 -22.17 0.90 -24.61
CA GLU A 467 -22.82 -0.33 -24.14
C GLU A 467 -24.14 -0.66 -24.89
N ALA A 468 -25.02 0.34 -25.04
CA ALA A 468 -26.28 0.28 -25.77
C ALA A 468 -26.13 0.60 -27.28
N GLY A 469 -24.90 0.88 -27.74
CA GLY A 469 -24.57 1.07 -29.15
C GLY A 469 -25.09 2.38 -29.75
N MET A 470 -25.27 3.44 -28.94
CA MET A 470 -25.61 4.78 -29.42
C MET A 470 -24.61 5.82 -28.92
N VAL A 471 -23.85 6.42 -29.85
CA VAL A 471 -22.92 7.51 -29.50
C VAL A 471 -23.68 8.73 -28.94
N PRO A 472 -23.48 9.10 -27.65
CA PRO A 472 -24.15 10.24 -27.05
C PRO A 472 -23.73 11.58 -27.65
N ALA A 473 -24.56 12.61 -27.47
CA ALA A 473 -24.20 13.96 -27.89
C ALA A 473 -22.97 14.47 -27.12
N GLY A 474 -21.98 15.03 -27.83
CA GLY A 474 -20.75 15.55 -27.22
C GLY A 474 -19.57 14.56 -27.21
N ILE A 475 -19.82 13.28 -27.52
CA ILE A 475 -18.79 12.25 -27.76
C ILE A 475 -18.43 12.19 -29.25
N SER A 476 -17.15 12.01 -29.56
CA SER A 476 -16.66 11.85 -30.93
C SER A 476 -15.34 11.07 -31.02
N ALA A 477 -15.02 10.56 -32.21
CA ALA A 477 -13.78 9.87 -32.50
C ALA A 477 -12.65 10.82 -32.93
N GLY A 478 -11.41 10.42 -32.67
CA GLY A 478 -10.19 11.20 -32.86
C GLY A 478 -9.88 12.08 -31.65
N GLY A 479 -9.26 13.23 -31.90
CA GLY A 479 -8.82 14.14 -30.84
C GLY A 479 -7.31 14.08 -30.62
N SER A 480 -6.89 14.56 -29.47
CA SER A 480 -5.52 14.48 -28.96
C SER A 480 -5.56 14.71 -27.46
N PRO A 481 -4.56 14.25 -26.70
CA PRO A 481 -4.42 14.59 -25.29
C PRO A 481 -4.64 16.09 -25.00
N VAL A 482 -5.33 16.37 -23.90
CA VAL A 482 -5.84 17.71 -23.56
C VAL A 482 -5.42 18.20 -22.17
N ALA A 483 -4.95 17.30 -21.30
CA ALA A 483 -4.47 17.65 -19.98
C ALA A 483 -3.07 18.29 -20.08
N ASP A 484 -2.81 19.31 -19.26
CA ASP A 484 -1.56 20.05 -19.20
C ASP A 484 -0.60 19.41 -18.18
N LYS A 485 0.38 18.68 -18.69
CA LYS A 485 1.43 18.07 -17.86
C LYS A 485 2.58 19.02 -17.47
N SER A 486 2.55 20.30 -17.88
CA SER A 486 3.71 21.19 -17.76
C SER A 486 4.20 21.40 -16.32
N ASN A 487 3.31 21.25 -15.34
CA ASN A 487 3.63 21.36 -13.91
C ASN A 487 3.75 20.00 -13.19
N LEU A 488 3.60 18.87 -13.89
CA LEU A 488 3.59 17.54 -13.28
C LEU A 488 4.96 16.87 -13.23
N GLY A 489 6.05 17.58 -13.54
CA GLY A 489 7.41 17.00 -13.53
C GLY A 489 7.92 16.50 -12.17
N TRP A 490 7.19 16.80 -11.09
CA TRP A 490 7.48 16.35 -9.73
C TRP A 490 6.90 14.98 -9.39
N THR A 491 5.97 14.47 -10.20
CA THR A 491 5.31 13.20 -9.94
C THR A 491 6.26 12.04 -10.19
N TRP A 492 6.05 10.93 -9.48
CA TRP A 492 6.73 9.67 -9.79
C TRP A 492 6.50 9.30 -11.25
N ALA A 493 5.26 9.45 -11.72
CA ALA A 493 4.79 9.13 -13.05
C ALA A 493 5.60 9.82 -14.14
N ALA A 494 5.86 11.13 -13.97
CA ALA A 494 6.68 11.89 -14.89
C ALA A 494 8.15 11.44 -14.86
N GLN A 495 8.70 11.14 -13.68
CA GLN A 495 10.09 10.73 -13.55
C GLN A 495 10.40 9.36 -14.16
N VAL A 496 9.41 8.46 -14.17
CA VAL A 496 9.53 7.15 -14.84
C VAL A 496 9.08 7.18 -16.31
N GLY A 497 8.65 8.35 -16.81
CA GLY A 497 8.26 8.55 -18.21
C GLY A 497 6.84 8.06 -18.57
N GLY A 498 5.97 7.79 -17.59
CA GLY A 498 4.60 7.34 -17.90
C GLY A 498 3.67 8.39 -18.46
N LEU A 499 4.05 9.67 -18.38
CA LEU A 499 3.36 10.76 -19.06
C LEU A 499 4.03 11.12 -20.40
N ASP A 500 5.00 10.33 -20.88
CA ASP A 500 5.64 10.56 -22.16
C ASP A 500 4.70 10.24 -23.32
N GLY A 501 4.65 11.14 -24.31
CA GLY A 501 3.74 10.99 -25.46
C GLY A 501 2.30 11.46 -25.23
N LEU A 502 1.93 11.73 -23.99
CA LEU A 502 0.67 12.38 -23.59
C LEU A 502 0.76 13.91 -23.65
#